data_AF-A0AAV1ZAM4-F1
#
_entry.id   AF-A0AAV1ZAM4-F1
#
_cell.length_a   1.000
_cell.length_b   1.000
_cell.length_c   1.000
_cell.angle_alpha   90.00
_cell.angle_beta   90.00
_cell.angle_gamma   90.00
#
_symmetry.space_group_name_H-M   'P 1'
#
loop_
_entity.id
_entity.type
_entity.pdbx_description
1 polymer ?
#
loop_
_entity_poly.entity_id
_entity_poly.type
_entity_poly.pdbx_seq_one_letter_code
_entity_poly.pdbx_strand_id
1 'polypeptide(L)'
;MEVDASGDEVNNHRKSNGKKKTWTELKKEVRNVRRQLSSISSKIPSYFEFKEMVAENETRFCRIYFLSTLSSGRETTLLYCDVPFDYAKSKVETYPWQPLLESSFQAQGHFSREEQMQMERKRCVIWGITAFDYQPSIGRFVFPASGSVFYCDDQQTQQTPLHPHELEHFVPISSHLNPQMCPWNPDLIAYINNCDLWVHHIISCCDVRLTYARKGSTDLSEEPLSAGIPSYITQEEFNRYTGFWWQPVSIFSGGDIYHILYEEVDESKVELLYLPCFGDEKELEVYRFPRAGTKNAKSTLKIAQFRLTSTNEIEVLPYLHLSDSITSLSLDMEYLVRAGWTPDGKHVWAKVLDRKQSHEQLLLLPFCSFVSSDPAKEIYTNHVENNPAAQVIYEEVSEVWINIRYKGIFTPSYNRIKF
;
A
#
# COMPACT_ATOMS: atom_id res chain seq x y z
N MET A 1 -51.33 29.70 60.51
CA MET A 1 -50.27 30.64 60.08
C MET A 1 -49.75 30.13 58.77
N GLU A 2 -50.03 30.87 57.70
CA GLU A 2 -49.34 30.76 56.42
C GLU A 2 -47.84 30.89 56.64
N VAL A 3 -47.01 30.11 55.92
CA VAL A 3 -45.85 30.61 55.16
C VAL A 3 -45.52 29.62 54.01
N ASP A 4 -45.31 30.24 52.85
CA ASP A 4 -44.81 29.85 51.53
C ASP A 4 -43.95 28.61 51.24
N ALA A 5 -44.25 28.08 50.05
CA ALA A 5 -43.39 27.72 48.90
C ALA A 5 -41.87 27.54 49.10
N SER A 6 -41.34 26.42 48.60
CA SER A 6 -40.40 26.34 47.45
C SER A 6 -39.58 25.03 47.47
N GLY A 7 -39.37 24.42 46.30
CA GLY A 7 -38.19 23.57 46.09
C GLY A 7 -38.39 22.12 45.59
N ASP A 8 -39.38 21.82 44.76
CA ASP A 8 -39.31 20.61 43.89
C ASP A 8 -38.77 20.99 42.49
N GLU A 9 -37.48 21.38 42.44
CA GLU A 9 -36.70 21.25 41.22
C GLU A 9 -35.96 19.91 41.28
N VAL A 10 -36.31 19.00 40.37
CA VAL A 10 -35.41 18.16 39.53
C VAL A 10 -36.27 16.99 39.02
N ASN A 11 -37.08 17.24 37.98
CA ASN A 11 -37.40 16.19 37.01
C ASN A 11 -37.96 16.76 35.70
N ASN A 12 -37.17 17.62 35.05
CA ASN A 12 -37.39 17.96 33.64
C ASN A 12 -36.87 16.84 32.73
N HIS A 13 -37.43 15.64 32.87
CA HIS A 13 -37.39 14.65 31.80
C HIS A 13 -38.36 15.11 30.72
N ARG A 14 -37.81 15.63 29.61
CA ARG A 14 -38.53 15.87 28.36
C ARG A 14 -39.38 14.64 28.02
N LYS A 15 -40.68 14.69 28.35
CA LYS A 15 -41.66 13.73 27.85
C LYS A 15 -41.77 13.95 26.34
N SER A 16 -41.12 13.09 25.58
CA SER A 16 -41.33 12.93 24.14
C SER A 16 -42.80 12.57 23.92
N ASN A 17 -43.62 13.54 23.51
CA ASN A 17 -45.03 13.37 23.11
C ASN A 17 -45.19 12.69 21.73
N GLY A 18 -44.21 11.89 21.29
CA GLY A 18 -44.29 11.15 20.03
C GLY A 18 -44.96 9.79 20.22
N LYS A 19 -46.01 9.50 19.44
CA LYS A 19 -46.50 8.12 19.25
C LYS A 19 -45.29 7.21 18.93
N LYS A 20 -45.15 6.11 19.67
CA LYS A 20 -44.10 5.11 19.38
C LYS A 20 -44.32 4.58 17.97
N LYS A 21 -43.36 4.81 17.08
CA LYS A 21 -43.38 4.29 15.71
C LYS A 21 -43.29 2.76 15.75
N THR A 22 -44.01 2.10 14.86
CA THR A 22 -43.86 0.67 14.60
C THR A 22 -42.53 0.39 13.90
N TRP A 23 -42.08 -0.88 13.91
CA TRP A 23 -40.89 -1.30 13.18
C TRP A 23 -40.93 -0.91 11.69
N THR A 24 -42.09 -1.06 11.04
CA THR A 24 -42.28 -0.74 9.63
C THR A 24 -42.13 0.76 9.36
N GLU A 25 -42.66 1.60 10.26
CA GLU A 25 -42.53 3.05 10.18
C GLU A 25 -41.08 3.49 10.39
N LEU A 26 -40.38 2.90 11.37
CA LEU A 26 -38.95 3.14 11.59
C LEU A 26 -38.11 2.72 10.37
N LYS A 27 -38.37 1.54 9.80
CA LYS A 27 -37.71 1.04 8.59
C LYS A 27 -37.93 1.99 7.40
N LYS A 28 -39.13 2.53 7.24
CA LYS A 28 -39.46 3.50 6.18
C LYS A 28 -38.72 4.81 6.39
N GLU A 29 -38.67 5.31 7.63
CA GLU A 29 -37.95 6.53 7.98
C GLU A 29 -36.46 6.41 7.65
N VAL A 30 -35.81 5.33 8.11
CA VAL A 30 -34.39 5.07 7.84
C VAL A 30 -34.11 4.97 6.34
N ARG A 31 -34.99 4.31 5.57
CA ARG A 31 -34.87 4.24 4.10
C ARG A 31 -34.98 5.61 3.44
N ASN A 32 -35.88 6.47 3.90
CA ASN A 32 -36.04 7.81 3.36
C ASN A 32 -34.82 8.67 3.65
N VAL A 33 -34.33 8.65 4.90
CA VAL A 33 -33.11 9.36 5.30
C VAL A 33 -31.91 8.87 4.48
N ARG A 34 -31.74 7.55 4.32
CA ARG A 34 -30.66 7.00 3.47
C ARG A 34 -30.75 7.45 2.01
N ARG A 35 -31.95 7.51 1.42
CA ARG A 35 -32.13 8.05 0.05
C ARG A 35 -31.78 9.54 -0.07
N GLN A 36 -32.08 10.31 0.97
CA GLN A 36 -31.71 11.74 1.01
C GLN A 36 -30.20 11.92 1.18
N LEU A 37 -29.56 11.09 2.01
CA LEU A 37 -28.12 11.14 2.25
C LEU A 37 -27.29 10.53 1.11
N SER A 38 -27.84 9.59 0.33
CA SER A 38 -27.09 8.96 -0.76
C SER A 38 -26.64 9.93 -1.85
N SER A 39 -27.33 11.07 -2.04
CA SER A 39 -26.88 12.12 -2.96
C SER A 39 -25.71 12.94 -2.42
N ILE A 40 -25.49 12.94 -1.11
CA ILE A 40 -24.42 13.65 -0.40
C ILE A 40 -23.19 12.74 -0.19
N SER A 41 -23.40 11.42 -0.19
CA SER A 41 -22.50 10.45 0.45
C SER A 41 -21.31 9.93 -0.37
N SER A 42 -21.04 10.30 -1.62
CA SER A 42 -20.01 9.52 -2.37
C SER A 42 -19.37 10.22 -3.57
N LYS A 43 -18.78 11.40 -3.40
CA LYS A 43 -18.02 12.07 -4.47
C LYS A 43 -16.84 12.89 -3.94
N ILE A 44 -16.02 12.29 -3.07
CA ILE A 44 -14.77 12.92 -2.67
C ILE A 44 -13.66 12.26 -3.51
N PRO A 45 -13.08 12.99 -4.48
CA PRO A 45 -11.93 12.47 -5.20
C PRO A 45 -10.76 12.17 -4.26
N SER A 46 -10.00 11.14 -4.61
CA SER A 46 -8.84 10.69 -3.86
C SER A 46 -7.70 10.28 -4.81
N TYR A 47 -6.50 10.05 -4.28
CA TYR A 47 -5.32 9.68 -5.07
C TYR A 47 -5.05 10.63 -6.25
N PHE A 48 -4.67 11.87 -5.93
CA PHE A 48 -4.40 12.89 -6.94
C PHE A 48 -2.99 12.77 -7.50
N GLU A 49 -2.86 12.78 -8.82
CA GLU A 49 -1.59 12.91 -9.52
C GLU A 49 -1.65 14.06 -10.52
N PHE A 50 -0.52 14.74 -10.72
CA PHE A 50 -0.44 15.97 -11.52
C PHE A 50 0.58 15.80 -12.64
N LYS A 51 0.16 16.07 -13.88
CA LYS A 51 1.04 16.05 -15.06
C LYS A 51 0.94 17.36 -15.82
N GLU A 52 2.07 17.96 -16.13
CA GLU A 52 2.11 19.08 -17.07
C GLU A 52 1.96 18.54 -18.51
N MET A 53 1.05 19.15 -19.25
CA MET A 53 0.67 18.77 -20.60
C MET A 53 0.80 19.98 -21.53
N VAL A 54 1.08 19.70 -22.81
CA VAL A 54 1.18 20.70 -23.87
C VAL A 54 0.19 20.32 -24.96
N ALA A 55 -0.77 21.20 -25.22
CA ALA A 55 -1.72 21.03 -26.32
C ALA A 55 -1.05 21.29 -27.68
N GLU A 56 -1.70 20.86 -28.77
CA GLU A 56 -1.21 21.06 -30.15
C GLU A 56 -0.95 22.53 -30.49
N ASN A 57 -1.68 23.44 -29.85
CA ASN A 57 -1.52 24.89 -29.99
C ASN A 57 -0.46 25.49 -29.04
N GLU A 58 0.45 24.66 -28.52
CA GLU A 58 1.50 25.00 -27.54
C GLU A 58 0.99 25.55 -26.20
N THR A 59 -0.31 25.45 -25.94
CA THR A 59 -0.88 25.88 -24.66
C THR A 59 -0.58 24.85 -23.58
N ARG A 60 0.02 25.31 -22.48
CA ARG A 60 0.32 24.48 -21.31
C ARG A 60 -0.88 24.39 -20.37
N PHE A 61 -1.11 23.20 -19.85
CA PHE A 61 -2.12 22.93 -18.82
C PHE A 61 -1.64 21.84 -17.87
N CYS A 62 -2.25 21.78 -16.70
CA CYS A 62 -2.06 20.71 -15.73
C CYS A 62 -3.22 19.72 -15.85
N ARG A 63 -2.92 18.47 -16.20
CA ARG A 63 -3.87 17.36 -16.09
C ARG A 63 -3.78 16.81 -14.68
N ILE A 64 -4.92 16.79 -13.99
CA ILE A 64 -5.06 16.25 -12.64
C ILE A 64 -5.80 14.92 -12.75
N TYR A 65 -5.13 13.81 -12.44
CA TYR A 65 -5.73 12.48 -12.36
C TYR A 65 -6.20 12.20 -10.93
N PHE A 66 -7.30 11.46 -10.78
CA PHE A 66 -7.84 11.07 -9.47
C PHE A 66 -8.80 9.89 -9.55
N LEU A 67 -9.01 9.22 -8.42
CA LEU A 67 -10.03 8.20 -8.24
C LEU A 67 -11.33 8.82 -7.71
N SER A 68 -12.43 8.55 -8.40
CA SER A 68 -13.79 8.88 -7.92
C SER A 68 -14.85 8.05 -8.66
N THR A 69 -16.08 8.10 -8.16
CA THR A 69 -17.26 7.52 -8.82
C THR A 69 -17.92 8.55 -9.73
N LEU A 70 -18.27 8.16 -10.97
CA LEU A 70 -19.08 8.99 -11.87
C LEU A 70 -20.52 9.11 -11.37
N SER A 71 -21.24 10.17 -11.78
CA SER A 71 -22.59 10.50 -11.27
C SER A 71 -23.65 9.41 -11.42
N SER A 72 -23.47 8.48 -12.35
CA SER A 72 -24.34 7.33 -12.61
C SER A 72 -23.74 5.99 -12.16
N GLY A 73 -22.46 5.98 -11.78
CA GLY A 73 -21.69 4.77 -11.45
C GLY A 73 -21.70 4.45 -9.96
N ARG A 74 -21.56 3.16 -9.63
CA ARG A 74 -21.32 2.68 -8.25
C ARG A 74 -19.85 2.34 -7.99
N GLU A 75 -19.05 2.28 -9.05
CA GLU A 75 -17.65 1.87 -9.01
C GLU A 75 -16.75 3.10 -9.14
N THR A 76 -15.68 3.07 -8.36
CA THR A 76 -14.59 4.04 -8.40
C THR A 76 -13.75 3.71 -9.63
N THR A 77 -13.40 4.73 -10.40
CA THR A 77 -12.57 4.60 -11.60
C THR A 77 -11.59 5.76 -11.70
N LEU A 78 -10.64 5.66 -12.62
CA LEU A 78 -9.69 6.72 -12.95
C LEU A 78 -10.39 7.81 -13.76
N LEU A 79 -10.36 9.02 -13.22
CA LEU A 79 -10.87 10.23 -13.85
C LEU A 79 -9.72 11.25 -13.98
N TYR A 80 -9.92 12.24 -14.83
CA TYR A 80 -9.03 13.38 -14.90
C TYR A 80 -9.80 14.69 -15.11
N CYS A 81 -9.13 15.81 -14.87
CA CYS A 81 -9.56 17.12 -15.34
C CYS A 81 -8.36 17.94 -15.82
N ASP A 82 -8.57 18.76 -16.84
CA ASP A 82 -7.54 19.62 -17.41
C ASP A 82 -7.71 21.06 -16.93
N VAL A 83 -6.67 21.58 -16.27
CA VAL A 83 -6.64 22.91 -15.65
C VAL A 83 -5.58 23.77 -16.36
N PRO A 84 -5.97 24.82 -17.12
CA PRO A 84 -5.01 25.69 -17.78
C PRO A 84 -4.20 26.50 -16.77
N PHE A 85 -2.91 26.76 -17.06
CA PHE A 85 -2.09 27.61 -16.18
C PHE A 85 -2.46 29.11 -16.27
N ASP A 86 -3.05 29.56 -17.39
CA ASP A 86 -3.52 30.96 -17.54
C ASP A 86 -4.87 31.16 -16.84
N TYR A 87 -4.81 31.29 -15.52
CA TYR A 87 -5.97 31.48 -14.64
C TYR A 87 -6.71 32.80 -14.91
N ALA A 88 -6.00 33.81 -15.45
CA ALA A 88 -6.51 35.18 -15.58
C ALA A 88 -7.62 35.34 -16.63
N LYS A 89 -7.76 34.38 -17.55
CA LYS A 89 -8.81 34.40 -18.60
C LYS A 89 -9.96 33.43 -18.35
N SER A 90 -9.80 32.47 -17.44
CA SER A 90 -10.80 31.43 -17.22
C SER A 90 -11.79 31.88 -16.15
N LYS A 91 -12.99 32.34 -16.55
CA LYS A 91 -14.16 32.47 -15.66
C LYS A 91 -14.74 31.09 -15.28
N VAL A 92 -13.89 30.08 -15.16
CA VAL A 92 -14.30 28.69 -14.97
C VAL A 92 -14.33 28.42 -13.48
N GLU A 93 -15.54 28.34 -12.91
CA GLU A 93 -15.72 28.00 -11.48
C GLU A 93 -15.56 26.50 -11.22
N THR A 94 -15.74 25.65 -12.24
CA THR A 94 -15.69 24.19 -12.12
C THR A 94 -15.10 23.54 -13.38
N TYR A 95 -14.18 22.60 -13.19
CA TYR A 95 -13.63 21.78 -14.29
C TYR A 95 -14.40 20.46 -14.43
N PRO A 96 -14.80 20.07 -15.65
CA PRO A 96 -15.53 18.82 -15.87
C PRO A 96 -14.61 17.62 -15.59
N TRP A 97 -15.16 16.58 -14.95
CA TRP A 97 -14.46 15.33 -14.76
C TRP A 97 -14.64 14.45 -15.99
N GLN A 98 -13.52 13.96 -16.54
CA GLN A 98 -13.50 13.12 -17.73
C GLN A 98 -13.05 11.70 -17.35
N PRO A 99 -13.69 10.64 -17.87
CA PRO A 99 -13.24 9.28 -17.65
C PRO A 99 -11.91 9.05 -18.36
N LEU A 100 -10.92 8.52 -17.64
CA LEU A 100 -9.68 8.07 -18.26
C LEU A 100 -9.87 6.73 -18.95
N LEU A 101 -10.71 5.85 -18.40
CA LEU A 101 -10.94 4.48 -18.90
C LEU A 101 -12.28 4.36 -19.63
N GLU A 102 -12.36 3.45 -20.60
CA GLU A 102 -13.60 3.14 -21.33
C GLU A 102 -14.69 2.64 -20.39
N SER A 103 -15.96 2.98 -20.68
CA SER A 103 -17.11 2.52 -19.89
C SER A 103 -17.42 1.03 -20.06
N SER A 104 -16.83 0.39 -21.08
CA SER A 104 -16.85 -1.05 -21.31
C SER A 104 -16.04 -1.81 -20.25
N PHE A 105 -15.00 -1.19 -19.71
CA PHE A 105 -14.21 -1.76 -18.63
C PHE A 105 -15.05 -1.76 -17.35
N GLN A 106 -15.40 -2.95 -16.91
CA GLN A 106 -16.08 -3.17 -15.64
C GLN A 106 -15.23 -4.08 -14.79
N ALA A 107 -15.02 -3.68 -13.54
CA ALA A 107 -14.32 -4.51 -12.58
C ALA A 107 -15.27 -5.63 -12.09
N GLN A 108 -15.65 -6.55 -12.98
CA GLN A 108 -16.46 -7.72 -12.64
C GLN A 108 -15.54 -8.85 -12.16
N GLY A 109 -15.27 -8.89 -10.86
CA GLY A 109 -14.53 -9.98 -10.24
C GLY A 109 -14.91 -10.15 -8.78
N HIS A 110 -14.83 -11.40 -8.30
CA HIS A 110 -14.88 -11.67 -6.87
C HIS A 110 -13.52 -11.34 -6.28
N PHE A 111 -13.47 -10.43 -5.30
CA PHE A 111 -12.25 -10.20 -4.53
C PHE A 111 -11.77 -11.51 -3.93
N SER A 112 -10.49 -11.81 -4.08
CA SER A 112 -9.84 -12.88 -3.34
C SER A 112 -9.96 -12.62 -1.83
N ARG A 113 -9.84 -13.68 -1.03
CA ARG A 113 -9.89 -13.55 0.44
C ARG A 113 -8.81 -12.60 0.96
N GLU A 114 -7.62 -12.64 0.37
CA GLU A 114 -6.51 -11.77 0.76
C GLU A 114 -6.80 -10.29 0.47
N GLU A 115 -7.40 -9.99 -0.69
CA GLU A 115 -7.87 -8.64 -1.01
C GLU A 115 -8.97 -8.16 -0.06
N GLN A 116 -9.96 -9.00 0.24
CA GLN A 116 -11.04 -8.66 1.17
C GLN A 116 -10.48 -8.30 2.55
N MET A 117 -9.59 -9.14 3.10
CA MET A 117 -8.94 -8.88 4.39
C MET A 117 -8.10 -7.60 4.37
N GLN A 118 -7.38 -7.33 3.27
CA GLN A 118 -6.60 -6.09 3.17
C GLN A 118 -7.51 -4.86 3.07
N MET A 119 -8.65 -4.96 2.38
CA MET A 119 -9.65 -3.90 2.26
C MET A 119 -10.30 -3.59 3.61
N GLU A 120 -10.61 -4.60 4.42
CA GLU A 120 -11.10 -4.42 5.80
C GLU A 120 -10.08 -3.62 6.64
N ARG A 121 -8.80 -4.01 6.61
CA ARG A 121 -7.71 -3.33 7.34
C ARG A 121 -7.43 -1.91 6.83
N LYS A 122 -7.60 -1.69 5.52
CA LYS A 122 -7.54 -0.35 4.90
C LYS A 122 -8.79 0.48 5.20
N ARG A 123 -9.84 -0.11 5.80
CA ARG A 123 -11.16 0.50 6.00
C ARG A 123 -11.77 1.01 4.68
N CYS A 124 -11.48 0.27 3.60
CA CYS A 124 -11.85 0.64 2.25
C CYS A 124 -13.20 0.01 1.90
N VAL A 125 -14.24 0.84 1.78
CA VAL A 125 -15.62 0.41 1.50
C VAL A 125 -16.06 0.69 0.06
N ILE A 126 -15.15 1.25 -0.74
CA ILE A 126 -15.39 1.56 -2.16
C ILE A 126 -15.16 0.32 -3.03
N TRP A 127 -15.95 0.23 -4.10
CA TRP A 127 -15.85 -0.79 -5.13
C TRP A 127 -15.16 -0.21 -6.37
N GLY A 128 -14.55 -1.06 -7.20
CA GLY A 128 -13.79 -0.64 -8.39
C GLY A 128 -12.30 -0.46 -8.10
N ILE A 129 -11.67 0.53 -8.75
CA ILE A 129 -10.24 0.83 -8.58
C ILE A 129 -10.05 1.56 -7.25
N THR A 130 -9.24 0.99 -6.36
CA THR A 130 -9.07 1.49 -4.98
C THR A 130 -7.77 2.26 -4.75
N ALA A 131 -6.77 1.99 -5.59
CA ALA A 131 -5.48 2.66 -5.65
C ALA A 131 -4.88 2.45 -7.04
N PHE A 132 -3.91 3.28 -7.42
CA PHE A 132 -3.10 3.09 -8.61
C PHE A 132 -1.67 3.54 -8.32
N ASP A 133 -0.73 3.02 -9.10
CA ASP A 133 0.63 3.54 -9.23
C ASP A 133 0.76 4.28 -10.56
N TYR A 134 1.59 5.32 -10.59
CA TYR A 134 1.68 6.22 -11.73
C TYR A 134 3.13 6.59 -12.04
N GLN A 135 3.53 6.44 -13.31
CA GLN A 135 4.83 6.83 -13.80
C GLN A 135 4.71 8.07 -14.72
N PRO A 136 5.08 9.28 -14.26
CA PRO A 136 4.89 10.52 -15.01
C PRO A 136 5.67 10.58 -16.33
N SER A 137 6.86 9.97 -16.39
CA SER A 137 7.77 10.06 -17.54
C SER A 137 7.18 9.47 -18.81
N ILE A 138 6.38 8.41 -18.69
CA ILE A 138 5.66 7.77 -19.80
C ILE A 138 4.14 7.87 -19.63
N GLY A 139 3.61 8.44 -18.55
CA GLY A 139 2.16 8.53 -18.32
C GLY A 139 1.48 7.17 -18.09
N ARG A 140 2.20 6.18 -17.56
CA ARG A 140 1.67 4.83 -17.30
C ARG A 140 0.96 4.77 -15.96
N PHE A 141 -0.19 4.10 -15.94
CA PHE A 141 -0.93 3.71 -14.74
C PHE A 141 -0.86 2.21 -14.57
N VAL A 142 -0.70 1.74 -13.34
CA VAL A 142 -0.87 0.32 -12.96
C VAL A 142 -1.83 0.26 -11.79
N PHE A 143 -2.84 -0.59 -11.85
CA PHE A 143 -3.85 -0.68 -10.81
C PHE A 143 -4.47 -2.08 -10.69
N PRO A 144 -4.82 -2.52 -9.48
CA PRO A 144 -5.58 -3.74 -9.29
C PRO A 144 -7.07 -3.52 -9.61
N ALA A 145 -7.67 -4.48 -10.29
CA ALA A 145 -9.12 -4.57 -10.49
C ALA A 145 -9.53 -6.04 -10.67
N SER A 146 -10.66 -6.45 -10.09
CA SER A 146 -11.23 -7.79 -10.27
C SER A 146 -10.32 -8.98 -9.91
N GLY A 147 -9.36 -8.82 -9.01
CA GLY A 147 -8.39 -9.87 -8.68
C GLY A 147 -7.21 -9.99 -9.65
N SER A 148 -7.15 -9.12 -10.68
CA SER A 148 -6.05 -9.00 -11.63
C SER A 148 -5.38 -7.63 -11.54
N VAL A 149 -4.26 -7.47 -12.23
CA VAL A 149 -3.56 -6.18 -12.39
C VAL A 149 -3.73 -5.70 -13.82
N PHE A 150 -4.05 -4.42 -13.97
CA PHE A 150 -4.22 -3.76 -15.25
C PHE A 150 -3.24 -2.59 -15.38
N TYR A 151 -2.92 -2.23 -16.62
CA TYR A 151 -2.16 -1.03 -16.93
C TYR A 151 -2.71 -0.29 -18.15
N CYS A 152 -2.44 1.02 -18.24
CA CYS A 152 -2.71 1.83 -19.42
C CYS A 152 -1.76 3.03 -19.49
N ASP A 153 -1.56 3.57 -20.69
CA ASP A 153 -0.61 4.66 -20.94
C ASP A 153 -1.34 5.91 -21.48
N ASP A 154 -1.44 6.97 -20.68
CA ASP A 154 -1.97 8.27 -21.14
C ASP A 154 -0.87 9.09 -21.84
N GLN A 155 -0.63 8.73 -23.10
CA GLN A 155 0.22 9.48 -24.01
C GLN A 155 -0.55 10.65 -24.62
N GLN A 156 0.10 11.81 -24.80
CA GLN A 156 -0.53 13.01 -25.38
C GLN A 156 -1.22 12.79 -26.73
N THR A 157 -0.78 11.78 -27.49
CA THR A 157 -1.31 11.45 -28.83
C THR A 157 -2.50 10.50 -28.80
N GLN A 158 -2.80 9.85 -27.67
CA GLN A 158 -3.90 8.90 -27.56
C GLN A 158 -5.21 9.60 -27.22
N GLN A 159 -6.29 9.18 -27.87
CA GLN A 159 -7.64 9.67 -27.55
C GLN A 159 -8.16 8.92 -26.34
N THR A 160 -8.44 9.63 -25.25
CA THR A 160 -9.22 9.10 -24.13
C THR A 160 -10.70 8.97 -24.54
N PRO A 161 -11.47 8.02 -23.95
CA PRO A 161 -11.08 7.09 -22.89
C PRO A 161 -10.23 5.90 -23.38
N LEU A 162 -9.36 5.39 -22.52
CA LEU A 162 -8.40 4.32 -22.78
C LEU A 162 -8.97 2.94 -22.44
N HIS A 163 -8.60 1.93 -23.22
CA HIS A 163 -8.83 0.54 -22.88
C HIS A 163 -7.65 0.01 -22.03
N PRO A 164 -7.85 -0.41 -20.78
CA PRO A 164 -6.77 -0.95 -19.97
C PRO A 164 -6.39 -2.37 -20.41
N HIS A 165 -5.11 -2.69 -20.33
CA HIS A 165 -4.56 -4.02 -20.62
C HIS A 165 -4.40 -4.81 -19.34
N GLU A 166 -4.92 -6.04 -19.31
CA GLU A 166 -4.66 -6.99 -18.21
C GLU A 166 -3.22 -7.50 -18.33
N LEU A 167 -2.51 -7.62 -17.20
CA LEU A 167 -1.24 -8.34 -17.20
C LEU A 167 -1.51 -9.83 -17.45
N GLU A 168 -0.86 -10.40 -18.47
CA GLU A 168 -1.00 -11.81 -18.80
C GLU A 168 -0.22 -12.65 -17.77
N HIS A 169 -0.94 -13.37 -16.91
CA HIS A 169 -0.31 -14.20 -15.89
C HIS A 169 -0.27 -15.67 -16.30
N PHE A 170 0.94 -16.26 -16.31
CA PHE A 170 1.13 -17.69 -16.61
C PHE A 170 0.98 -18.61 -15.38
N VAL A 171 0.68 -18.03 -14.21
CA VAL A 171 0.57 -18.72 -12.92
C VAL A 171 -0.86 -18.62 -12.42
N PRO A 172 -1.43 -19.68 -11.80
CA PRO A 172 -2.80 -19.63 -11.29
C PRO A 172 -3.00 -18.45 -10.32
N ILE A 173 -3.97 -17.62 -10.66
CA ILE A 173 -4.34 -16.37 -10.00
C ILE A 173 -4.94 -16.70 -8.62
N SER A 174 -4.31 -16.23 -7.54
CA SER A 174 -4.86 -16.29 -6.19
C SER A 174 -5.25 -14.89 -5.70
N SER A 175 -4.30 -13.95 -5.72
CA SER A 175 -4.47 -12.52 -5.48
C SER A 175 -3.23 -11.78 -6.00
N HIS A 176 -3.39 -10.61 -6.63
CA HIS A 176 -2.28 -9.73 -7.00
C HIS A 176 -2.33 -8.47 -6.15
N LEU A 177 -1.73 -8.53 -4.96
CA LEU A 177 -1.80 -7.44 -3.99
C LEU A 177 -0.71 -6.41 -4.22
N ASN A 178 -1.07 -5.15 -3.99
CA ASN A 178 -0.16 -4.01 -3.93
C ASN A 178 0.79 -3.93 -5.15
N PRO A 179 0.30 -3.94 -6.41
CA PRO A 179 1.17 -3.80 -7.57
C PRO A 179 1.90 -2.45 -7.56
N GLN A 180 3.19 -2.46 -7.90
CA GLN A 180 4.06 -1.28 -7.96
C GLN A 180 5.01 -1.38 -9.15
N MET A 181 5.11 -0.32 -9.95
CA MET A 181 6.08 -0.19 -11.03
C MET A 181 7.48 0.04 -10.48
N CYS A 182 8.49 -0.47 -11.19
CA CYS A 182 9.87 -0.07 -10.95
C CYS A 182 10.06 1.42 -11.32
N PRO A 183 10.61 2.26 -10.43
CA PRO A 183 10.71 3.72 -10.65
C PRO A 183 11.51 4.14 -11.88
N TRP A 184 12.47 3.32 -12.31
CA TRP A 184 13.36 3.62 -13.43
C TRP A 184 13.21 2.64 -14.61
N ASN A 185 12.34 1.63 -14.49
CA ASN A 185 11.92 0.77 -15.59
C ASN A 185 10.43 0.39 -15.42
N PRO A 186 9.49 1.20 -15.93
CA PRO A 186 8.05 1.00 -15.71
C PRO A 186 7.45 -0.20 -16.48
N ASP A 187 8.24 -0.94 -17.25
CA ASP A 187 7.81 -2.22 -17.83
C ASP A 187 7.89 -3.37 -16.80
N LEU A 188 8.56 -3.16 -15.67
CA LEU A 188 8.64 -4.09 -14.55
C LEU A 188 7.65 -3.71 -13.46
N ILE A 189 6.81 -4.68 -13.06
CA ILE A 189 5.78 -4.50 -12.03
C ILE A 189 5.99 -5.57 -10.96
N ALA A 190 6.20 -5.16 -9.71
CA ALA A 190 6.25 -6.06 -8.57
C ALA A 190 4.89 -6.10 -7.87
N TYR A 191 4.54 -7.28 -7.37
CA TYR A 191 3.29 -7.51 -6.65
C TYR A 191 3.46 -8.68 -5.69
N ILE A 192 2.50 -8.85 -4.78
CA ILE A 192 2.43 -10.01 -3.90
C ILE A 192 1.40 -10.99 -4.43
N ASN A 193 1.78 -12.26 -4.51
CA ASN A 193 0.88 -13.37 -4.84
C ASN A 193 1.22 -14.57 -3.96
N ASN A 194 0.21 -15.13 -3.29
CA ASN A 194 0.37 -16.19 -2.30
C ASN A 194 1.45 -15.88 -1.24
N CYS A 195 1.38 -14.70 -0.62
CA CYS A 195 2.31 -14.25 0.43
C CYS A 195 3.81 -14.26 0.03
N ASP A 196 4.12 -14.23 -1.26
CA ASP A 196 5.47 -14.07 -1.78
C ASP A 196 5.55 -12.92 -2.79
N LEU A 197 6.75 -12.39 -2.97
CA LEU A 197 7.08 -11.32 -3.90
C LEU A 197 7.31 -11.88 -5.31
N TRP A 198 6.66 -11.26 -6.28
CA TRP A 198 6.76 -11.56 -7.69
C TRP A 198 7.11 -10.31 -8.48
N VAL A 199 7.64 -10.51 -9.68
CA VAL A 199 7.83 -9.46 -10.68
C VAL A 199 7.30 -9.93 -12.03
N HIS A 200 6.53 -9.06 -12.69
CA HIS A 200 6.07 -9.19 -14.05
C HIS A 200 6.86 -8.26 -14.95
N HIS A 201 7.23 -8.71 -16.14
CA HIS A 201 7.80 -7.85 -17.18
C HIS A 201 6.87 -7.79 -18.39
N ILE A 202 6.27 -6.61 -18.61
CA ILE A 202 5.21 -6.38 -19.62
C ILE A 202 5.66 -6.83 -21.01
N ILE A 203 6.89 -6.54 -21.42
CA ILE A 203 7.36 -6.82 -22.79
C ILE A 203 7.48 -8.32 -23.06
N SER A 204 7.99 -9.07 -22.08
CA SER A 204 8.12 -10.53 -22.20
C SER A 204 6.86 -11.30 -21.81
N CYS A 205 5.87 -10.62 -21.22
CA CYS A 205 4.69 -11.21 -20.57
C CYS A 205 5.03 -12.22 -19.46
N CYS A 206 6.24 -12.23 -18.92
CA CYS A 206 6.68 -13.26 -17.98
C CYS A 206 6.57 -12.80 -16.52
N ASP A 207 5.99 -13.65 -15.68
CA ASP A 207 6.05 -13.55 -14.23
C ASP A 207 7.17 -14.42 -13.66
N VAL A 208 7.93 -13.86 -12.73
CA VAL A 208 8.94 -14.59 -11.98
C VAL A 208 8.76 -14.36 -10.48
N ARG A 209 8.70 -15.48 -9.74
CA ARG A 209 8.68 -15.49 -8.29
C ARG A 209 10.07 -15.16 -7.74
N LEU A 210 10.16 -14.13 -6.91
CA LEU A 210 11.42 -13.68 -6.33
C LEU A 210 11.68 -14.29 -4.94
N THR A 211 10.62 -14.61 -4.20
CA THR A 211 10.74 -15.18 -2.84
C THR A 211 9.96 -16.49 -2.70
N TYR A 212 10.42 -17.34 -1.80
CA TYR A 212 9.88 -18.69 -1.58
C TYR A 212 9.59 -18.93 -0.09
N ALA A 213 8.95 -17.96 0.57
CA ALA A 213 8.54 -18.06 1.97
C ALA A 213 7.47 -19.14 2.17
N ARG A 214 6.52 -19.24 1.24
CA ARG A 214 5.48 -20.27 1.20
C ARG A 214 5.92 -21.48 0.36
N LYS A 215 5.59 -22.69 0.79
CA LYS A 215 5.93 -23.95 0.09
C LYS A 215 4.73 -24.58 -0.62
N GLY A 216 3.56 -23.96 -0.55
CA GLY A 216 2.34 -24.36 -1.27
C GLY A 216 1.29 -25.08 -0.43
N SER A 217 1.48 -25.23 0.89
CA SER A 217 0.45 -25.69 1.81
C SER A 217 -0.54 -24.56 2.11
N THR A 218 -1.83 -24.88 2.13
CA THR A 218 -2.89 -23.95 2.54
C THR A 218 -3.03 -23.85 4.07
N ASP A 219 -2.35 -24.72 4.83
CA ASP A 219 -2.38 -24.69 6.29
C ASP A 219 -1.43 -23.61 6.84
N LEU A 220 -2.01 -22.60 7.49
CA LEU A 220 -1.28 -21.53 8.19
C LEU A 220 -0.45 -22.05 9.37
N SER A 221 -0.76 -23.25 9.88
CA SER A 221 0.03 -23.89 10.94
C SER A 221 1.41 -24.33 10.43
N GLU A 222 1.48 -24.76 9.16
CA GLU A 222 2.67 -25.29 8.50
C GLU A 222 3.48 -24.22 7.75
N GLU A 223 2.82 -23.12 7.34
CA GLU A 223 3.44 -22.03 6.58
C GLU A 223 3.33 -20.68 7.29
N PRO A 224 4.17 -20.43 8.31
CA PRO A 224 4.13 -19.21 9.11
C PRO A 224 4.89 -18.03 8.50
N LEU A 225 5.57 -18.23 7.36
CA LEU A 225 6.42 -17.23 6.73
C LEU A 225 5.68 -16.51 5.61
N SER A 226 5.95 -15.22 5.46
CA SER A 226 5.50 -14.42 4.32
C SER A 226 6.56 -13.39 3.94
N ALA A 227 6.59 -12.99 2.67
CA ALA A 227 7.56 -12.06 2.13
C ALA A 227 6.86 -10.94 1.36
N GLY A 228 7.24 -9.69 1.66
CA GLY A 228 6.69 -8.49 1.00
C GLY A 228 5.31 -8.05 1.52
N ILE A 229 4.75 -8.76 2.50
CA ILE A 229 3.49 -8.43 3.18
C ILE A 229 3.73 -8.24 4.68
N PRO A 230 3.25 -7.14 5.29
CA PRO A 230 3.38 -6.92 6.73
C PRO A 230 2.46 -7.83 7.56
N SER A 231 2.83 -8.07 8.82
CA SER A 231 1.99 -8.80 9.79
C SER A 231 0.61 -8.15 10.01
N TYR A 232 -0.33 -8.91 10.58
CA TYR A 232 -1.67 -8.41 10.91
C TYR A 232 -1.64 -7.11 11.74
N ILE A 233 -0.85 -7.09 12.83
CA ILE A 233 -0.74 -5.90 13.72
C ILE A 233 -0.20 -4.70 12.97
N THR A 234 0.77 -4.92 12.08
CA THR A 234 1.34 -3.82 11.30
C THR A 234 0.33 -3.17 10.36
N GLN A 235 -0.57 -3.97 9.78
CA GLN A 235 -1.65 -3.47 8.94
C GLN A 235 -2.72 -2.75 9.76
N GLU A 236 -3.16 -3.35 10.87
CA GLU A 236 -4.30 -2.84 11.67
C GLU A 236 -3.93 -1.63 12.53
N GLU A 237 -2.78 -1.68 13.20
CA GLU A 237 -2.40 -0.70 14.23
C GLU A 237 -1.44 0.38 13.70
N PHE A 238 -0.63 0.07 12.69
CA PHE A 238 0.38 1.00 12.16
C PHE A 238 0.07 1.53 10.76
N ASN A 239 -1.09 1.19 10.17
CA ASN A 239 -1.52 1.63 8.84
C ASN A 239 -0.42 1.42 7.76
N ARG A 240 0.29 0.29 7.80
CA ARG A 240 1.25 -0.10 6.76
C ARG A 240 0.78 -1.39 6.10
N TYR A 241 0.47 -1.31 4.82
CA TYR A 241 -0.12 -2.40 4.04
C TYR A 241 0.84 -3.04 3.02
N THR A 242 2.02 -2.43 2.84
CA THR A 242 3.06 -2.91 1.93
C THR A 242 4.32 -3.27 2.73
N GLY A 243 4.97 -4.36 2.34
CA GLY A 243 6.21 -4.86 2.94
C GLY A 243 7.35 -4.99 1.93
N PHE A 244 7.26 -4.38 0.75
CA PHE A 244 8.34 -4.32 -0.23
C PHE A 244 8.48 -2.91 -0.83
N TRP A 245 9.69 -2.59 -1.30
CA TRP A 245 10.05 -1.26 -1.78
C TRP A 245 11.10 -1.37 -2.89
N TRP A 246 10.76 -0.92 -4.10
CA TRP A 246 11.70 -0.79 -5.20
C TRP A 246 12.87 0.16 -4.85
N GLN A 247 14.07 -0.21 -5.27
CA GLN A 247 15.20 0.72 -5.26
C GLN A 247 14.91 1.86 -6.27
N PRO A 248 14.98 3.13 -5.85
CA PRO A 248 14.52 4.26 -6.65
C PRO A 248 15.42 4.56 -7.86
N VAL A 249 16.72 4.27 -7.74
CA VAL A 249 17.72 4.42 -8.80
C VAL A 249 18.76 3.31 -8.68
N SER A 250 19.32 2.88 -9.81
CA SER A 250 20.44 1.92 -9.79
C SER A 250 21.71 2.60 -9.27
N ILE A 251 22.40 1.95 -8.34
CA ILE A 251 23.67 2.42 -7.77
C ILE A 251 24.90 1.85 -8.49
N PHE A 252 24.71 0.89 -9.40
CA PHE A 252 25.79 0.21 -10.10
C PHE A 252 25.97 0.77 -11.51
N SER A 253 27.23 1.08 -11.86
CA SER A 253 27.61 1.50 -13.21
C SER A 253 27.44 0.33 -14.17
N GLY A 254 26.28 0.23 -14.80
CA GLY A 254 25.88 -0.91 -15.63
C GLY A 254 24.36 -1.06 -15.73
N GLY A 255 23.60 -0.61 -14.73
CA GLY A 255 22.13 -0.48 -14.83
C GLY A 255 21.30 -1.77 -14.91
N ASP A 256 21.93 -2.95 -14.87
CA ASP A 256 21.23 -4.19 -15.22
C ASP A 256 20.59 -4.93 -14.04
N ILE A 257 20.99 -4.62 -12.80
CA ILE A 257 20.48 -5.30 -11.60
C ILE A 257 19.43 -4.44 -10.90
N TYR A 258 18.26 -5.04 -10.75
CA TYR A 258 17.12 -4.50 -10.03
C TYR A 258 17.12 -5.01 -8.59
N HIS A 259 16.81 -4.12 -7.66
CA HIS A 259 16.74 -4.43 -6.24
C HIS A 259 15.36 -4.09 -5.69
N ILE A 260 14.79 -5.01 -4.92
CA ILE A 260 13.57 -4.78 -4.16
C ILE A 260 13.88 -5.13 -2.71
N LEU A 261 13.86 -4.11 -1.85
CA LEU A 261 13.86 -4.33 -0.39
C LEU A 261 12.53 -4.99 -0.03
N TYR A 262 12.55 -6.02 0.79
CA TYR A 262 11.33 -6.62 1.33
C TYR A 262 11.49 -7.02 2.79
N GLU A 263 10.36 -7.00 3.48
CA GLU A 263 10.19 -7.56 4.80
C GLU A 263 9.80 -9.04 4.67
N GLU A 264 10.55 -9.91 5.33
CA GLU A 264 10.13 -11.28 5.61
C GLU A 264 9.59 -11.34 7.04
N VAL A 265 8.35 -11.79 7.18
CA VAL A 265 7.62 -11.90 8.43
C VAL A 265 7.52 -13.37 8.83
N ASP A 266 7.96 -13.68 10.05
CA ASP A 266 7.84 -15.00 10.69
C ASP A 266 6.80 -14.97 11.82
N GLU A 267 5.66 -15.62 11.57
CA GLU A 267 4.54 -15.74 12.52
C GLU A 267 4.55 -17.09 13.28
N SER A 268 5.64 -17.87 13.23
CA SER A 268 5.69 -19.23 13.81
C SER A 268 5.34 -19.26 15.29
N LYS A 269 5.70 -18.19 16.00
CA LYS A 269 5.48 -18.03 17.45
C LYS A 269 4.20 -17.29 17.80
N VAL A 270 3.45 -16.82 16.80
CA VAL A 270 2.16 -16.16 16.96
C VAL A 270 1.07 -17.23 17.10
N GLU A 271 0.17 -17.01 18.04
CA GLU A 271 -0.92 -17.95 18.31
C GLU A 271 -1.92 -18.03 17.15
N LEU A 272 -2.52 -19.20 16.97
CA LEU A 272 -3.61 -19.42 16.02
C LEU A 272 -4.95 -19.15 16.70
N LEU A 273 -5.78 -18.35 16.04
CA LEU A 273 -7.17 -18.07 16.38
C LEU A 273 -8.07 -18.74 15.34
N TYR A 274 -9.11 -19.42 15.81
CA TYR A 274 -10.09 -20.11 14.98
C TYR A 274 -11.42 -19.36 15.08
N LEU A 275 -11.90 -18.84 13.95
CA LEU A 275 -13.15 -18.10 13.85
C LEU A 275 -14.14 -18.86 12.95
N PRO A 276 -15.44 -18.83 13.21
CA PRO A 276 -16.42 -19.40 12.28
C PRO A 276 -16.40 -18.65 10.94
N CYS A 277 -16.44 -19.38 9.83
CA CYS A 277 -16.54 -18.79 8.50
C CYS A 277 -17.90 -18.13 8.29
N PHE A 278 -17.93 -16.96 7.65
CA PHE A 278 -19.17 -16.30 7.28
C PHE A 278 -19.88 -17.06 6.15
N GLY A 279 -21.02 -17.69 6.46
CA GLY A 279 -21.86 -18.38 5.48
C GLY A 279 -21.83 -19.90 5.57
N ASP A 280 -20.87 -20.48 6.30
CA ASP A 280 -20.85 -21.89 6.68
C ASP A 280 -20.37 -22.05 8.13
N GLU A 281 -21.30 -22.32 9.06
CA GLU A 281 -21.01 -22.47 10.49
C GLU A 281 -20.12 -23.69 10.81
N LYS A 282 -19.91 -24.60 9.86
CA LYS A 282 -19.06 -25.79 10.05
C LYS A 282 -17.61 -25.56 9.66
N GLU A 283 -17.32 -24.55 8.85
CA GLU A 283 -15.96 -24.22 8.45
C GLU A 283 -15.34 -23.22 9.44
N LEU A 284 -14.11 -23.52 9.88
CA LEU A 284 -13.33 -22.63 10.73
C LEU A 284 -12.27 -21.94 9.89
N GLU A 285 -12.23 -20.63 10.00
CA GLU A 285 -11.16 -19.80 9.49
C GLU A 285 -10.06 -19.66 10.53
N VAL A 286 -8.82 -19.91 10.11
CA VAL A 286 -7.65 -19.83 10.97
C VAL A 286 -6.91 -18.52 10.72
N TYR A 287 -6.45 -17.86 11.79
CA TYR A 287 -5.70 -16.61 11.74
C TYR A 287 -4.51 -16.66 12.70
N ARG A 288 -3.36 -16.12 12.29
CA ARG A 288 -2.28 -15.77 13.22
C ARG A 288 -2.67 -14.47 13.92
N PHE A 289 -2.97 -14.52 15.21
CA PHE A 289 -3.47 -13.36 15.96
C PHE A 289 -2.71 -13.16 17.28
N PRO A 290 -1.82 -12.15 17.36
CA PRO A 290 -1.06 -11.87 18.57
C PRO A 290 -1.94 -11.12 19.59
N ARG A 291 -2.47 -11.85 20.57
CA ARG A 291 -3.18 -11.25 21.71
C ARG A 291 -2.22 -10.40 22.56
N ALA A 292 -2.78 -9.41 23.25
CA ALA A 292 -2.01 -8.61 24.20
C ALA A 292 -1.27 -9.50 25.21
N GLY A 293 0.04 -9.29 25.33
CA GLY A 293 0.92 -10.08 26.20
C GLY A 293 1.53 -11.33 25.56
N THR A 294 1.08 -11.78 24.39
CA THR A 294 1.67 -12.94 23.69
C THR A 294 2.74 -12.52 22.68
N LYS A 295 3.34 -13.48 21.96
CA LYS A 295 4.45 -13.18 21.04
C LYS A 295 3.94 -12.56 19.75
N ASN A 296 4.59 -11.50 19.28
CA ASN A 296 4.37 -10.93 17.96
C ASN A 296 5.15 -11.69 16.88
N ALA A 297 4.84 -11.38 15.63
CA ALA A 297 5.62 -11.80 14.48
C ALA A 297 7.03 -11.19 14.52
N LYS A 298 8.00 -11.88 13.92
CA LYS A 298 9.36 -11.34 13.74
C LYS A 298 9.52 -10.79 12.34
N SER A 299 9.99 -9.55 12.22
CA SER A 299 10.29 -8.92 10.94
C SER A 299 11.79 -8.93 10.67
N THR A 300 12.17 -9.29 9.44
CA THR A 300 13.54 -9.16 8.94
C THR A 300 13.55 -8.46 7.60
N LEU A 301 14.58 -7.65 7.32
CA LEU A 301 14.74 -6.99 6.03
C LEU A 301 15.73 -7.77 5.15
N LYS A 302 15.36 -7.96 3.89
CA LYS A 302 16.14 -8.63 2.85
C LYS A 302 15.99 -7.88 1.52
N ILE A 303 16.87 -8.14 0.56
CA ILE A 303 16.80 -7.53 -0.77
C ILE A 303 16.70 -8.65 -1.81
N ALA A 304 15.62 -8.68 -2.57
CA ALA A 304 15.51 -9.51 -3.76
C ALA A 304 16.26 -8.83 -4.92
N GLN A 305 16.97 -9.63 -5.72
CA GLN A 305 17.78 -9.15 -6.83
C GLN A 305 17.47 -9.96 -8.08
N PHE A 306 17.41 -9.27 -9.22
CA PHE A 306 17.28 -9.91 -10.52
C PHE A 306 17.86 -9.00 -11.60
N ARG A 307 18.08 -9.54 -12.79
CA ARG A 307 18.43 -8.76 -13.98
C ARG A 307 17.58 -9.18 -15.17
N LEU A 308 17.50 -8.30 -16.16
CA LEU A 308 16.96 -8.66 -17.47
C LEU A 308 18.09 -9.17 -18.34
N THR A 309 17.92 -10.35 -18.93
CA THR A 309 18.85 -10.88 -19.91
C THR A 309 18.74 -10.11 -21.23
N SER A 310 19.66 -10.33 -22.16
CA SER A 310 19.57 -9.77 -23.52
C SER A 310 18.33 -10.24 -24.30
N THR A 311 17.66 -11.29 -23.84
CA THR A 311 16.40 -11.83 -24.39
C THR A 311 15.16 -11.33 -23.65
N ASN A 312 15.29 -10.32 -22.76
CA ASN A 312 14.22 -9.78 -21.93
C ASN A 312 13.63 -10.77 -20.91
N GLU A 313 14.34 -11.84 -20.60
CA GLU A 313 13.95 -12.78 -19.54
C GLU A 313 14.45 -12.28 -18.19
N ILE A 314 13.68 -12.57 -17.14
CA ILE A 314 14.04 -12.21 -15.76
C ILE A 314 14.92 -13.31 -15.17
N GLU A 315 16.20 -13.01 -14.96
CA GLU A 315 17.14 -13.89 -14.26
C GLU A 315 17.21 -13.51 -12.78
N VAL A 316 16.71 -14.40 -11.92
CA VAL A 316 16.76 -14.22 -10.46
C VAL A 316 18.17 -14.46 -9.94
N LEU A 317 18.64 -13.55 -9.10
CA LEU A 317 19.93 -13.60 -8.44
C LEU A 317 19.75 -13.99 -6.96
N PRO A 318 20.81 -14.43 -6.26
CA PRO A 318 20.74 -14.65 -4.83
C PRO A 318 20.23 -13.40 -4.10
N TYR A 319 19.32 -13.59 -3.15
CA TYR A 319 18.85 -12.49 -2.32
C TYR A 319 19.97 -12.03 -1.37
N LEU A 320 19.89 -10.79 -0.94
CA LEU A 320 20.75 -10.25 0.10
C LEU A 320 20.02 -10.26 1.44
N HIS A 321 20.74 -10.57 2.51
CA HIS A 321 20.27 -10.48 3.89
C HIS A 321 21.17 -9.56 4.68
N LEU A 322 20.65 -8.92 5.71
CA LEU A 322 21.49 -8.12 6.60
C LEU A 322 22.56 -8.99 7.27
N SER A 323 23.82 -8.54 7.23
CA SER A 323 24.95 -9.21 7.89
C SER A 323 24.72 -9.35 9.39
N ASP A 324 24.22 -8.28 10.00
CA ASP A 324 23.84 -8.20 11.39
C ASP A 324 22.33 -8.00 11.49
N SER A 325 21.66 -8.74 12.38
CA SER A 325 20.22 -8.57 12.57
C SER A 325 19.90 -7.14 12.98
N ILE A 326 18.73 -6.61 12.60
CA ILE A 326 18.26 -5.29 13.04
C ILE A 326 18.26 -5.20 14.58
N THR A 327 18.00 -6.32 15.27
CA THR A 327 18.02 -6.40 16.72
C THR A 327 19.41 -6.21 17.34
N SER A 328 20.49 -6.34 16.57
CA SER A 328 21.84 -5.99 17.04
C SER A 328 22.04 -4.48 17.18
N LEU A 329 21.34 -3.69 16.36
CA LEU A 329 21.36 -2.22 16.38
C LEU A 329 20.30 -1.66 17.34
N SER A 330 19.13 -2.31 17.40
CA SER A 330 17.99 -1.93 18.24
C SER A 330 17.52 -3.15 19.03
N LEU A 331 18.10 -3.36 20.22
CA LEU A 331 17.89 -4.55 21.04
C LEU A 331 16.45 -4.72 21.52
N ASP A 332 15.70 -3.64 21.62
CA ASP A 332 14.33 -3.59 22.13
C ASP A 332 13.28 -3.48 21.02
N MET A 333 13.69 -3.50 19.73
CA MET A 333 12.79 -3.55 18.59
C MET A 333 11.79 -4.71 18.70
N GLU A 334 10.51 -4.37 18.61
CA GLU A 334 9.42 -5.34 18.45
C GLU A 334 8.72 -5.17 17.09
N TYR A 335 8.60 -3.93 16.60
CA TYR A 335 7.83 -3.62 15.39
C TYR A 335 8.68 -2.90 14.34
N LEU A 336 8.66 -3.42 13.10
CA LEU A 336 9.11 -2.67 11.93
C LEU A 336 7.94 -1.82 11.41
N VAL A 337 7.91 -0.53 11.77
CA VAL A 337 6.75 0.32 11.48
C VAL A 337 6.81 0.93 10.09
N ARG A 338 7.99 1.33 9.59
CA ARG A 338 8.21 1.84 8.23
C ARG A 338 9.58 1.42 7.71
N ALA A 339 9.74 1.33 6.40
CA ALA A 339 11.03 1.16 5.76
C ALA A 339 10.98 1.70 4.33
N GLY A 340 12.14 1.81 3.70
CA GLY A 340 12.27 2.18 2.30
C GLY A 340 13.70 2.47 1.93
N TRP A 341 13.88 3.11 0.78
CA TRP A 341 15.18 3.54 0.29
C TRP A 341 15.37 5.03 0.45
N THR A 342 16.63 5.46 0.59
CA THR A 342 16.99 6.85 0.34
C THR A 342 16.84 7.16 -1.16
N PRO A 343 16.53 8.41 -1.56
CA PRO A 343 16.30 8.75 -2.96
C PRO A 343 17.48 8.46 -3.90
N ASP A 344 18.70 8.40 -3.37
CA ASP A 344 19.92 8.06 -4.13
C ASP A 344 20.13 6.54 -4.28
N GLY A 345 19.27 5.70 -3.70
CA GLY A 345 19.32 4.24 -3.76
C GLY A 345 20.45 3.60 -2.96
N LYS A 346 21.27 4.38 -2.23
CA LYS A 346 22.50 3.89 -1.56
C LYS A 346 22.27 3.32 -0.17
N HIS A 347 21.17 3.71 0.47
CA HIS A 347 20.84 3.28 1.81
C HIS A 347 19.39 2.82 1.89
N VAL A 348 19.16 1.82 2.73
CA VAL A 348 17.86 1.46 3.25
C VAL A 348 17.65 2.21 4.55
N TRP A 349 16.47 2.77 4.77
CA TRP A 349 16.09 3.28 6.08
C TRP A 349 14.98 2.41 6.67
N ALA A 350 15.00 2.24 7.99
CA ALA A 350 14.01 1.45 8.71
C ALA A 350 13.64 2.18 10.00
N LYS A 351 12.34 2.30 10.24
CA LYS A 351 11.78 2.88 11.45
C LYS A 351 11.26 1.75 12.32
N VAL A 352 11.79 1.65 13.53
CA VAL A 352 11.52 0.56 14.47
C VAL A 352 10.95 1.11 15.76
N LEU A 353 10.15 0.29 16.44
CA LEU A 353 9.45 0.66 17.66
C LEU A 353 9.57 -0.48 18.67
N ASP A 354 9.79 -0.11 19.94
CA ASP A 354 9.82 -1.07 21.03
C ASP A 354 8.42 -1.62 21.36
N ARG A 355 8.39 -2.69 22.16
CA ARG A 355 7.14 -3.36 22.52
C ARG A 355 6.16 -2.46 23.30
N LYS A 356 6.65 -1.50 24.10
CA LYS A 356 5.80 -0.56 24.84
C LYS A 356 5.31 0.61 24.00
N GLN A 357 5.82 0.76 22.77
CA GLN A 357 5.50 1.88 21.90
C GLN A 357 5.91 3.23 22.51
N SER A 358 7.02 3.22 23.24
CA SER A 358 7.57 4.36 23.99
C SER A 358 8.96 4.76 23.51
N HIS A 359 9.61 3.93 22.69
CA HIS A 359 10.93 4.18 22.13
C HIS A 359 10.95 3.82 20.64
N GLU A 360 11.21 4.82 19.81
CA GLU A 360 11.25 4.74 18.36
C GLU A 360 12.65 5.09 17.87
N GLN A 361 13.15 4.32 16.91
CA GLN A 361 14.45 4.58 16.28
C GLN A 361 14.32 4.59 14.76
N LEU A 362 15.03 5.51 14.11
CA LEU A 362 15.23 5.55 12.67
C LEU A 362 16.65 5.06 12.37
N LEU A 363 16.72 3.92 11.70
CA LEU A 363 17.94 3.27 11.29
C LEU A 363 18.25 3.64 9.84
N LEU A 364 19.54 3.87 9.55
CA LEU A 364 20.08 4.00 8.21
C LEU A 364 21.06 2.85 7.99
N LEU A 365 20.73 1.99 7.03
CA LEU A 365 21.42 0.76 6.69
C LEU A 365 22.07 0.93 5.31
N PRO A 366 23.39 1.08 5.23
CA PRO A 366 24.10 1.11 3.96
C PRO A 366 23.85 -0.15 3.14
N PHE A 367 23.75 -0.03 1.82
CA PHE A 367 23.54 -1.19 0.94
C PHE A 367 24.56 -2.32 1.18
N CYS A 368 25.83 -1.97 1.48
CA CYS A 368 26.89 -2.93 1.80
C CYS A 368 26.66 -3.75 3.09
N SER A 369 25.69 -3.38 3.93
CA SER A 369 25.27 -4.17 5.10
C SER A 369 24.44 -5.39 4.69
N PHE A 370 24.01 -5.47 3.44
CA PHE A 370 23.28 -6.60 2.90
C PHE A 370 24.24 -7.50 2.11
N VAL A 371 24.38 -8.74 2.58
CA VAL A 371 25.32 -9.74 2.06
C VAL A 371 24.57 -10.86 1.33
N SER A 372 25.20 -11.42 0.29
CA SER A 372 24.61 -12.48 -0.53
C SER A 372 24.30 -13.72 0.32
N SER A 373 23.13 -14.33 0.09
CA SER A 373 22.81 -15.65 0.64
C SER A 373 23.69 -16.77 0.08
N ASP A 374 24.28 -16.55 -1.10
CA ASP A 374 25.23 -17.46 -1.75
C ASP A 374 26.50 -16.66 -2.12
N PRO A 375 27.50 -16.61 -1.24
CA PRO A 375 28.73 -15.84 -1.46
C PRO A 375 29.50 -16.26 -2.73
N ALA A 376 29.33 -17.51 -3.19
CA ALA A 376 29.96 -17.98 -4.41
C ALA A 376 29.35 -17.38 -5.69
N LYS A 377 28.13 -16.82 -5.58
CA LYS A 377 27.38 -16.17 -6.67
C LYS A 377 27.23 -14.66 -6.44
N GLU A 378 28.06 -14.08 -5.57
CA GLU A 378 28.09 -12.64 -5.35
C GLU A 378 28.63 -11.94 -6.61
N ILE A 379 27.76 -11.23 -7.33
CA ILE A 379 28.10 -10.58 -8.60
C ILE A 379 28.91 -9.30 -8.37
N TYR A 380 28.61 -8.59 -7.28
CA TYR A 380 29.36 -7.44 -6.83
C TYR A 380 29.91 -7.75 -5.45
N THR A 381 31.22 -7.85 -5.33
CA THR A 381 31.84 -7.75 -4.02
C THR A 381 31.45 -6.39 -3.45
N ASN A 382 30.93 -6.37 -2.22
CA ASN A 382 30.70 -5.14 -1.44
C ASN A 382 32.05 -4.43 -1.10
N HIS A 383 32.97 -4.31 -2.05
CA HIS A 383 34.24 -3.60 -1.96
C HIS A 383 34.00 -2.09 -2.14
N VAL A 384 33.26 -1.49 -1.21
CA VAL A 384 33.39 -0.06 -0.97
C VAL A 384 34.51 0.09 0.06
N GLU A 385 35.61 0.73 -0.33
CA GLU A 385 36.85 0.88 0.48
C GLU A 385 36.65 1.64 1.82
N ASN A 386 35.42 2.06 2.12
CA ASN A 386 34.97 2.53 3.43
C ASN A 386 33.51 2.11 3.59
N ASN A 387 33.23 0.95 4.17
CA ASN A 387 31.85 0.54 4.46
C ASN A 387 31.36 1.37 5.66
N PRO A 388 30.43 2.33 5.47
CA PRO A 388 29.80 2.95 6.62
C PRO A 388 29.06 1.86 7.41
N ALA A 389 29.16 1.90 8.73
CA ALA A 389 28.37 1.04 9.58
C ALA A 389 26.89 1.45 9.51
N ALA A 390 25.99 0.50 9.78
CA ALA A 390 24.60 0.82 10.06
C ALA A 390 24.50 1.78 11.27
N GLN A 391 23.58 2.74 11.21
CA GLN A 391 23.49 3.83 12.19
C GLN A 391 22.06 4.07 12.64
N VAL A 392 21.89 4.43 13.92
CA VAL A 392 20.67 5.08 14.41
C VAL A 392 20.83 6.58 14.14
N ILE A 393 20.02 7.12 13.22
CA ILE A 393 20.10 8.53 12.79
C ILE A 393 19.07 9.43 13.48
N TYR A 394 18.07 8.84 14.12
CA TYR A 394 17.10 9.54 14.97
C TYR A 394 16.54 8.57 16.01
N GLU A 395 16.23 9.11 17.18
CA GLU A 395 15.66 8.39 18.31
C GLU A 395 14.64 9.28 19.03
N GLU A 396 13.48 8.72 19.37
CA GLU A 396 12.42 9.39 20.11
C GLU A 396 11.97 8.50 21.26
N VAL A 397 11.83 9.11 22.44
CA VAL A 397 11.32 8.45 23.65
C VAL A 397 10.13 9.25 24.19
N SER A 398 9.10 8.53 24.63
CA SER A 398 7.86 9.11 25.19
C SER A 398 7.47 8.38 26.47
N GLU A 399 7.08 9.14 27.50
CA GLU A 399 6.53 8.57 28.75
C GLU A 399 5.07 8.10 28.59
N VAL A 400 4.43 8.41 27.46
CA VAL A 400 3.02 8.12 27.19
C VAL A 400 2.92 7.02 26.13
N TRP A 401 3.08 7.40 24.86
CA TRP A 401 3.26 6.52 23.71
C TRP A 401 3.72 7.36 22.51
N ILE A 402 4.22 6.71 21.46
CA ILE A 402 4.65 7.34 20.21
C ILE A 402 3.58 7.11 19.14
N ASN A 403 3.10 8.20 18.54
CA ASN A 403 2.15 8.13 17.44
C ASN A 403 2.92 8.06 16.11
N ILE A 404 2.91 6.89 15.46
CA ILE A 404 3.60 6.70 14.18
C ILE A 404 3.00 7.60 13.11
N ARG A 405 3.84 8.48 12.55
CA ARG A 405 3.48 9.35 11.43
C ARG A 405 4.03 8.80 10.11
N TYR A 406 3.33 9.08 9.01
CA TYR A 406 3.72 8.66 7.66
C TYR A 406 4.91 9.47 7.09
N LYS A 407 5.19 10.66 7.63
CA LYS A 407 6.17 11.59 7.06
C LYS A 407 7.61 11.28 7.50
N GLY A 408 8.45 10.95 6.53
CA GLY A 408 9.91 11.10 6.59
C GLY A 408 10.38 11.54 5.20
N ILE A 409 10.96 12.73 5.09
CA ILE A 409 11.49 13.24 3.81
C ILE A 409 13.01 13.20 3.89
N PHE A 410 13.61 12.29 3.13
CA PHE A 410 15.04 12.31 2.86
C PHE A 410 15.29 13.31 1.74
N THR A 411 15.95 14.42 2.03
CA THR A 411 16.39 15.37 1.00
C THR A 411 17.72 14.91 0.40
N PRO A 412 17.96 15.08 -0.91
CA PRO A 412 19.28 14.89 -1.50
C PRO A 412 20.33 15.67 -0.70
N SER A 413 21.47 15.03 -0.43
CA SER A 413 22.47 15.43 0.55
C SER A 413 22.99 16.87 0.40
N TYR A 414 22.28 17.80 1.03
CA TYR A 414 22.83 19.02 1.63
C TYR A 414 22.39 19.06 3.10
N ASN A 415 23.05 18.22 3.91
CA ASN A 415 23.27 18.37 5.36
C ASN A 415 22.09 18.64 6.33
N ARG A 416 20.81 18.49 5.98
CA ARG A 416 19.71 18.59 6.96
C ARG A 416 18.52 17.69 6.64
N ILE A 417 18.28 16.70 7.51
CA ILE A 417 16.97 16.03 7.63
C ILE A 417 16.01 17.05 8.25
N LYS A 418 14.86 17.31 7.61
CA LYS A 418 13.76 18.07 8.20
C LYS A 418 12.66 17.08 8.59
N PHE A 419 12.38 16.99 9.89
CA PHE A 419 11.26 16.23 10.46
C PHE A 419 9.98 17.06 10.45
#